data_AF-A0A5J9U9T4-F1
#
_entry.id   AF-A0A5J9U9T4-F1
#
_cell.length_a   1.000
_cell.length_b   1.000
_cell.length_c   1.000
_cell.angle_alpha   90.00
_cell.angle_beta   90.00
_cell.angle_gamma   90.00
#
_symmetry.space_group_name_H-M   'P 1'
#
loop_
_entity.id
_entity.type
_entity.pdbx_description
1 polymer ?
#
loop_
_entity_poly.entity_id
_entity_poly.type
_entity_poly.pdbx_seq_one_letter_code
_entity_poly.pdbx_strand_id
1 'polypeptide(L)'
;MGQYIRERPVECYFWALSIFYEPHYAKGRMMFAKLIKLMSLFDDIFDSYGTVEELHQFNKAMQRWDKEGAEQVGKCYSYVLSCFSKTLDECVADAGASPVGIDCTRETLYTHAIDLTFVEL
;
A
#
# COMPACT_ATOMS: atom_id res chain seq x y z
N MET A 1 0.15 17.04 1.44
CA MET A 1 0.74 15.69 1.48
C MET A 1 2.27 15.71 1.53
N GLY A 2 2.97 16.47 0.69
CA GLY A 2 4.45 16.46 0.67
C GLY A 2 5.18 16.90 1.96
N GLN A 3 4.49 17.51 2.93
CA GLN A 3 5.10 17.98 4.18
C GLN A 3 5.12 16.94 5.30
N TYR A 4 4.45 15.79 5.09
CA TYR A 4 4.27 14.78 6.12
C TYR A 4 4.44 13.33 5.65
N ILE A 5 4.48 13.08 4.35
CA ILE A 5 4.81 11.76 3.83
C ILE A 5 6.28 11.50 4.08
N ARG A 6 6.59 10.46 4.85
CA ARG A 6 7.97 10.06 5.15
C ARG A 6 8.57 9.38 3.92
N GLU A 7 9.34 10.12 3.13
CA GLU A 7 10.08 9.55 2.00
C GLU A 7 11.29 8.74 2.51
N ARG A 8 11.16 7.41 2.51
CA ARG A 8 12.20 6.48 2.98
C ARG A 8 12.74 5.55 1.88
N PRO A 9 13.12 6.06 0.68
CA PRO A 9 13.43 5.21 -0.47
C PRO A 9 14.61 4.25 -0.23
N VAL A 10 15.63 4.69 0.51
CA VAL A 10 16.80 3.85 0.85
C VAL A 10 16.41 2.72 1.80
N GLU A 11 15.60 3.01 2.81
CA GLU A 11 15.14 2.01 3.78
C GLU A 11 14.20 1.00 3.12
N CYS A 12 13.24 1.45 2.29
CA CYS A 12 12.35 0.56 1.54
C CYS A 12 13.14 -0.37 0.61
N TYR A 13 14.16 0.14 -0.07
CA TYR A 13 15.02 -0.69 -0.91
C TYR A 13 15.87 -1.66 -0.10
N PHE A 14 16.38 -1.23 1.06
CA PHE A 14 17.14 -2.09 1.97
C PHE A 14 16.31 -3.26 2.50
N TRP A 15 15.05 -3.02 2.88
CA TRP A 15 14.10 -4.06 3.24
C TRP A 15 13.83 -5.02 2.08
N ALA A 16 13.63 -4.50 0.87
CA ALA A 16 13.44 -5.34 -0.31
C ALA A 16 14.68 -6.18 -0.66
N LEU A 17 15.88 -5.62 -0.49
CA LEU A 17 17.14 -6.32 -0.69
C LEU A 17 17.32 -7.48 0.29
N SER A 18 16.82 -7.33 1.52
CA SER A 18 16.89 -8.38 2.55
C SER A 18 16.08 -9.63 2.19
N ILE A 19 15.00 -9.47 1.41
CA ILE A 19 14.15 -10.57 0.94
C ILE A 19 14.60 -11.11 -0.42
N PHE A 20 14.93 -10.22 -1.35
CA PHE A 20 15.32 -10.57 -2.72
C PHE A 20 16.80 -10.23 -2.96
N TYR A 21 17.72 -10.90 -2.26
CA TYR A 21 19.13 -10.51 -2.32
C TYR A 21 19.81 -10.92 -3.64
N GLU A 22 19.32 -11.96 -4.33
CA GLU A 22 20.00 -12.46 -5.53
C GLU A 22 19.91 -11.49 -6.72
N PRO A 23 20.97 -11.35 -7.54
CA PRO A 23 21.02 -10.39 -8.63
C PRO A 23 19.87 -10.52 -9.66
N HIS A 24 19.42 -11.74 -9.96
CA HIS A 24 18.35 -11.97 -10.94
C HIS A 24 16.96 -11.51 -10.47
N TYR A 25 16.77 -11.24 -9.19
CA TYR A 25 15.53 -10.65 -8.65
C TYR A 25 15.50 -9.12 -8.67
N ALA A 26 16.35 -8.45 -9.45
CA ALA A 26 16.40 -6.98 -9.51
C ALA A 26 15.03 -6.31 -9.78
N LYS A 27 14.22 -6.88 -10.68
CA LYS A 27 12.87 -6.38 -10.96
C LYS A 27 11.92 -6.60 -9.77
N GLY A 28 11.95 -7.79 -9.18
CA GLY A 28 11.18 -8.13 -7.98
C GLY A 28 11.52 -7.22 -6.80
N ARG A 29 12.82 -6.95 -6.56
CA ARG A 29 13.29 -5.98 -5.58
C ARG A 29 12.70 -4.60 -5.78
N MET A 30 12.77 -4.08 -7.00
CA MET A 30 12.27 -2.74 -7.31
C MET A 30 10.77 -2.64 -7.07
N MET A 31 10.01 -3.67 -7.50
CA MET A 31 8.57 -3.72 -7.27
C MET A 31 8.22 -3.84 -5.79
N PHE A 32 8.92 -4.68 -5.04
CA PHE A 32 8.68 -4.85 -3.62
C PHE A 32 9.06 -3.60 -2.82
N ALA A 33 10.12 -2.88 -3.19
CA ALA A 33 10.46 -1.59 -2.59
C ALA A 33 9.37 -0.53 -2.82
N LYS A 34 8.74 -0.49 -4.02
CA LYS A 34 7.58 0.37 -4.28
C LYS A 34 6.39 0.00 -3.39
N LEU A 35 6.11 -1.29 -3.22
CA LEU A 35 5.04 -1.77 -2.34
C LEU A 35 5.29 -1.38 -0.88
N ILE A 36 6.51 -1.56 -0.35
CA ILE A 36 6.87 -1.13 1.01
C ILE A 36 6.65 0.38 1.17
N LYS A 37 7.06 1.20 0.19
CA LYS A 37 6.83 2.65 0.23
C LYS A 37 5.34 2.98 0.35
N LEU A 38 4.49 2.30 -0.42
CA LEU A 38 3.04 2.51 -0.35
C LEU A 38 2.43 2.03 0.96
N MET A 39 2.92 0.90 1.51
CA MET A 39 2.53 0.44 2.85
C MET A 39 2.87 1.46 3.93
N SER A 40 4.05 2.07 3.89
CA SER A 40 4.42 3.11 4.85
C SER A 40 3.58 4.39 4.69
N LEU A 41 3.22 4.77 3.46
CA LEU A 41 2.29 5.88 3.24
C LEU A 41 0.89 5.56 3.79
N PHE A 42 0.47 4.32 3.64
CA PHE A 42 -0.81 3.83 4.14
C PHE A 42 -0.86 3.85 5.68
N ASP A 43 0.18 3.35 6.32
CA ASP A 43 0.41 3.39 7.77
C ASP A 43 0.33 4.83 8.32
N ASP A 44 1.06 5.77 7.70
CA ASP A 44 1.00 7.20 8.08
C ASP A 44 -0.45 7.75 8.05
N ILE A 45 -1.26 7.32 7.07
CA ILE A 45 -2.65 7.77 6.94
C ILE A 45 -3.53 7.27 8.07
N PHE A 46 -3.38 6.00 8.45
CA PHE A 46 -4.17 5.38 9.52
C PHE A 46 -3.75 5.84 10.91
N ASP A 47 -2.46 6.09 11.13
CA ASP A 47 -1.93 6.45 12.45
C ASP A 47 -2.04 7.95 12.75
N SER A 48 -1.93 8.82 11.73
CA SER A 48 -1.72 10.26 11.96
C SER A 48 -2.64 11.20 11.17
N TYR A 49 -3.27 10.77 10.08
CA TYR A 49 -4.06 11.67 9.22
C TYR A 49 -5.56 11.47 9.27
N GLY A 50 -6.03 10.24 9.28
CA GLY A 50 -7.46 9.95 9.15
C GLY A 50 -8.20 10.05 10.46
N THR A 51 -9.38 10.66 10.45
CA THR A 51 -10.34 10.46 11.52
C THR A 51 -10.93 9.05 11.45
N VAL A 52 -11.41 8.51 12.58
CA VAL A 52 -11.99 7.16 12.64
C VAL A 52 -13.10 6.95 11.58
N GLU A 53 -13.94 7.96 11.36
CA GLU A 53 -15.02 7.90 10.37
C GLU A 53 -14.48 7.87 8.92
N GLU A 54 -13.50 8.72 8.60
CA GLU A 54 -12.86 8.71 7.28
C GLU A 54 -12.14 7.40 7.00
N LEU A 55 -11.41 6.86 7.99
CA LEU A 55 -10.71 5.58 7.88
C LEU A 55 -11.68 4.42 7.69
N HIS A 56 -12.83 4.42 8.37
CA HIS A 56 -13.85 3.39 8.18
C HIS A 56 -14.46 3.42 6.76
N GLN A 57 -14.76 4.61 6.24
CA GLN A 57 -15.27 4.76 4.89
C GLN A 57 -14.22 4.40 3.84
N PHE A 58 -12.97 4.79 4.06
CA PHE A 58 -11.85 4.44 3.19
C PHE A 58 -11.59 2.93 3.18
N ASN A 59 -11.66 2.27 4.33
CA ASN A 59 -11.49 0.82 4.43
C ASN A 59 -12.55 0.08 3.59
N LYS A 60 -13.81 0.52 3.64
CA LYS A 60 -14.88 -0.05 2.77
C LYS A 60 -14.59 0.17 1.29
N ALA A 61 -14.08 1.34 0.91
CA ALA A 61 -13.69 1.63 -0.46
C ALA A 61 -12.54 0.72 -0.91
N MET A 62 -11.55 0.48 -0.04
CA MET A 62 -10.44 -0.42 -0.32
C MET A 62 -10.85 -1.87 -0.51
N GLN A 63 -11.72 -2.41 0.35
CA GLN A 63 -12.23 -3.78 0.21
C GLN A 63 -12.87 -4.02 -1.17
N ARG A 64 -13.48 -2.99 -1.74
CA ARG A 64 -14.13 -3.01 -3.06
C ARG A 64 -13.21 -2.56 -4.19
N TRP A 65 -12.01 -2.10 -3.88
CA TRP A 65 -11.14 -1.37 -4.82
C TRP A 65 -11.86 -0.21 -5.52
N ASP A 66 -12.75 0.46 -4.80
CA ASP A 66 -13.62 1.53 -5.30
C ASP A 66 -12.94 2.90 -5.17
N LYS A 67 -12.40 3.39 -6.30
CA LYS A 67 -11.73 4.70 -6.37
C LYS A 67 -12.70 5.87 -6.20
N GLU A 68 -13.93 5.73 -6.65
CA GLU A 68 -14.96 6.77 -6.52
C GLU A 68 -15.39 6.87 -5.05
N GLY A 69 -15.60 5.72 -4.39
CA GLY A 69 -15.82 5.65 -2.95
C GLY A 69 -14.67 6.27 -2.14
N ALA A 70 -13.41 6.01 -2.52
CA ALA A 70 -12.26 6.63 -1.87
C ALA A 70 -12.18 8.15 -2.13
N GLU A 71 -12.61 8.63 -3.30
CA GLU A 71 -12.63 10.06 -3.61
C GLU A 71 -13.68 10.83 -2.78
N GLN A 72 -14.80 10.17 -2.46
CA GLN A 72 -15.82 10.72 -1.55
C GLN A 72 -15.27 10.94 -0.14
N VAL A 73 -14.36 10.09 0.33
CA VAL A 73 -13.64 10.30 1.60
C VAL A 73 -12.63 11.44 1.44
N GLY A 74 -11.90 11.45 0.32
CA GLY A 74 -11.08 12.59 -0.06
C GLY A 74 -10.07 12.26 -1.15
N LYS A 75 -9.57 13.32 -1.80
CA LYS A 75 -8.58 13.20 -2.89
C LYS A 75 -7.32 12.44 -2.49
N CYS A 76 -6.92 12.55 -1.22
CA CYS A 76 -5.78 11.82 -0.66
C CYS A 76 -5.97 10.31 -0.74
N TYR A 77 -7.12 9.83 -0.26
CA TYR A 77 -7.50 8.42 -0.22
C TYR A 77 -7.61 7.81 -1.62
N SER A 78 -8.27 8.52 -2.55
CA SER A 78 -8.34 8.09 -3.95
C SER A 78 -6.97 8.03 -4.64
N TYR A 79 -6.09 8.99 -4.34
CA TYR A 79 -4.72 8.99 -4.86
C TYR A 79 -3.92 7.77 -4.37
N VAL A 80 -4.01 7.46 -3.07
CA VAL A 80 -3.31 6.32 -2.45
C VAL A 80 -3.81 5.00 -3.04
N LEU A 81 -5.13 4.83 -3.10
CA LEU A 81 -5.74 3.63 -3.69
C LEU A 81 -5.32 3.46 -5.17
N SER A 82 -5.28 4.56 -5.92
CA SER A 82 -4.81 4.55 -7.31
C SER A 82 -3.33 4.16 -7.44
N CYS A 83 -2.48 4.60 -6.52
CA CYS A 83 -1.07 4.21 -6.50
C CYS A 83 -0.90 2.71 -6.21
N PHE A 84 -1.68 2.17 -5.26
CA PHE A 84 -1.71 0.75 -4.99
C PHE A 84 -2.20 -0.06 -6.20
N SER A 85 -3.32 0.32 -6.84
CA SER A 85 -3.81 -0.40 -8.02
C SER A 85 -2.76 -0.44 -9.11
N LYS A 86 -2.16 0.71 -9.43
CA LYS A 86 -1.13 0.80 -10.47
C LYS A 86 0.08 -0.07 -10.16
N THR A 87 0.53 -0.08 -8.91
CA THR A 87 1.70 -0.88 -8.51
C THR A 87 1.41 -2.38 -8.58
N LEU A 88 0.20 -2.80 -8.20
CA LEU A 88 -0.22 -4.20 -8.35
C LEU A 88 -0.34 -4.60 -9.82
N ASP A 89 -0.88 -3.73 -10.68
CA ASP A 89 -0.95 -3.98 -12.12
C ASP A 89 0.46 -4.10 -12.73
N GLU A 90 1.41 -3.24 -12.31
CA GLU A 90 2.83 -3.35 -12.66
C GLU A 90 3.44 -4.67 -12.16
N CYS A 91 3.07 -5.17 -10.98
CA CYS A 91 3.54 -6.47 -10.47
C CYS A 91 3.08 -7.63 -11.37
N VAL A 92 1.86 -7.59 -11.88
CA VAL A 92 1.35 -8.60 -12.83
C VAL A 92 2.09 -8.51 -14.15
N ALA A 93 2.25 -7.30 -14.70
CA ALA A 93 2.83 -7.09 -16.02
C ALA A 93 4.35 -7.35 -16.08
N ASP A 94 5.11 -6.85 -15.11
CA ASP A 94 6.58 -6.76 -15.20
C ASP A 94 7.33 -7.81 -14.38
N ALA A 95 6.72 -8.26 -13.27
CA ALA A 95 7.33 -9.24 -12.36
C ALA A 95 6.77 -10.66 -12.54
N GLY A 96 5.73 -10.82 -13.37
CA GLY A 96 5.05 -12.10 -13.55
C GLY A 96 4.39 -12.61 -12.26
N ALA A 97 3.94 -11.68 -11.39
CA ALA A 97 3.29 -12.05 -10.14
C ALA A 97 2.06 -12.92 -10.41
N SER A 98 1.91 -14.00 -9.64
CA SER A 98 0.75 -14.89 -9.78
C SER A 98 -0.52 -14.16 -9.35
N PRO A 99 -1.68 -14.44 -9.97
CA PRO A 99 -2.97 -13.88 -9.54
C PRO A 99 -3.22 -14.09 -8.04
N VAL A 100 -2.86 -15.26 -7.52
CA VAL A 100 -2.95 -15.60 -6.09
C VAL A 100 -2.08 -14.67 -5.23
N GLY A 101 -0.87 -14.33 -5.67
CA GLY A 101 0.00 -13.41 -4.93
C GLY A 101 -0.53 -11.98 -4.89
N ILE A 102 -1.18 -11.54 -5.98
CA ILE A 102 -1.84 -10.24 -6.02
C ILE A 102 -3.06 -10.22 -5.09
N ASP A 103 -3.90 -11.26 -5.14
CA ASP A 103 -5.07 -11.33 -4.28
C ASP A 103 -4.66 -11.39 -2.80
N CYS A 104 -3.64 -12.16 -2.43
CA CYS A 104 -3.08 -12.13 -1.07
C CYS A 104 -2.60 -10.73 -0.67
N THR A 105 -2.02 -9.96 -1.60
CA THR A 105 -1.58 -8.59 -1.33
C THR A 105 -2.77 -7.65 -1.11
N ARG A 106 -3.83 -7.80 -1.91
CA ARG A 106 -5.10 -7.05 -1.72
C ARG A 106 -5.72 -7.34 -0.36
N GLU A 107 -5.76 -8.61 0.03
CA GLU A 107 -6.25 -9.06 1.34
C GLU A 107 -5.43 -8.49 2.49
N THR A 108 -4.11 -8.53 2.35
CA THR A 108 -3.18 -8.00 3.37
C THR A 108 -3.37 -6.50 3.58
N LEU A 109 -3.58 -5.74 2.51
CA LEU A 109 -3.68 -4.27 2.56
C LEU A 109 -4.82 -3.76 3.45
N TYR A 110 -6.01 -4.37 3.37
CA TYR A 110 -7.12 -3.97 4.23
C TYR A 110 -7.14 -4.71 5.57
N THR A 111 -6.48 -5.87 5.68
CA THR A 111 -6.35 -6.58 6.97
C THR A 111 -5.36 -5.87 7.90
N HIS A 112 -4.24 -5.36 7.38
CA HIS A 112 -3.33 -4.48 8.15
C HIS A 112 -4.02 -3.18 8.61
N ALA A 113 -4.98 -2.67 7.84
CA ALA A 113 -5.78 -1.51 8.23
C ALA A 113 -6.62 -1.78 9.50
N ILE A 114 -6.99 -3.04 9.74
CA ILE A 114 -7.73 -3.50 10.92
C ILE A 114 -6.77 -3.74 12.11
N ASP A 115 -5.60 -4.33 11.88
CA ASP A 115 -4.64 -4.60 12.97
C ASP A 115 -4.06 -3.30 13.57
N LEU A 116 -3.80 -2.28 12.74
CA LEU A 116 -3.33 -0.97 13.24
C LEU A 116 -4.43 -0.19 14.00
N THR A 117 -5.72 -0.49 13.77
CA THR A 117 -6.83 0.11 14.55
C THR A 117 -7.18 -0.64 15.84
N PHE A 118 -6.66 -1.86 16.07
CA PHE A 118 -7.00 -2.68 17.24
C PHE A 118 -5.82 -3.09 18.13
N VAL A 119 -4.58 -2.74 17.80
CA VAL A 119 -3.41 -2.97 18.69
C VAL A 119 -3.10 -1.75 19.58
N GLU A 120 -3.71 -0.58 19.35
CA GLU A 120 -3.63 0.59 20.26
C GLU A 120 -4.98 0.99 20.90
N LEU A 121 -5.74 0.01 21.41
CA LEU A 121 -6.78 0.21 22.44
C LEU A 121 -6.71 -0.86 23.55
#